data_AF-A0A090I5S1-F1
#
_entry.id   AF-A0A090I5S1-F1
#
_cell.length_a   1.000
_cell.length_b   1.000
_cell.length_c   1.000
_cell.angle_alpha   90.00
_cell.angle_beta   90.00
_cell.angle_gamma   90.00
#
_symmetry.space_group_name_H-M   'P 1'
#
loop_
_entity.id
_entity.type
_entity.pdbx_description
1 polymer ?
#
loop_
_entity_poly.entity_id
_entity_poly.type
_entity_poly.pdbx_seq_one_letter_code
_entity_poly.pdbx_strand_id
1 'polypeptide(L)'
;MITYAGPMVLGFLLGFIMGSRIKLNPESELKYDASVYLIFLIVAFIVAYLLGPFPYYQDFPLADGFVAAAVGIIVGKLLLGRDRGPQELED
;
A
#
# COMPACT_ATOMS: atom_id res chain seq x y z
N MET A 1 13.27 -20.63 -11.81
CA MET A 1 12.56 -19.34 -11.68
C MET A 1 13.35 -18.52 -10.68
N ILE A 2 14.17 -17.57 -11.15
CA ILE A 2 14.85 -16.64 -10.23
C ILE A 2 13.83 -15.53 -9.98
N THR A 3 13.14 -15.58 -8.85
CA THR A 3 12.28 -14.49 -8.42
C THR A 3 13.18 -13.32 -8.03
N TYR A 4 13.19 -12.27 -8.86
CA TYR A 4 13.92 -11.05 -8.54
C TYR A 4 13.11 -10.28 -7.50
N ALA A 5 13.45 -10.50 -6.23
CA ALA A 5 12.75 -9.87 -5.12
C ALA A 5 13.01 -8.34 -5.04
N GLY A 6 14.03 -7.82 -5.74
CA GLY A 6 14.42 -6.41 -5.67
C GLY A 6 13.27 -5.42 -5.92
N PRO A 7 12.57 -5.48 -7.06
CA PRO A 7 11.42 -4.63 -7.35
C PRO A 7 10.29 -4.76 -6.32
N MET A 8 9.99 -5.99 -5.86
CA MET A 8 8.96 -6.22 -4.85
C MET A 8 9.34 -5.63 -3.48
N VAL A 9 10.58 -5.83 -3.03
CA VAL A 9 11.07 -5.30 -1.75
C VAL A 9 11.12 -3.78 -1.78
N LEU A 10 11.66 -3.18 -2.85
CA LEU A 10 11.70 -1.72 -3.00
C LEU A 10 10.31 -1.12 -3.10
N GLY A 11 9.43 -1.74 -3.91
CA GLY A 11 8.04 -1.35 -4.02
C GLY A 11 7.35 -1.35 -2.66
N PHE A 12 7.46 -2.46 -1.93
CA PHE A 12 6.91 -2.58 -0.58
C PHE A 12 7.44 -1.51 0.38
N LEU A 13 8.75 -1.28 0.43
CA LEU A 13 9.34 -0.28 1.34
C LEU A 13 8.85 1.13 1.03
N LEU A 14 8.83 1.54 -0.24
CA LEU A 14 8.33 2.85 -0.65
C LEU A 14 6.84 3.00 -0.33
N GLY A 15 6.05 1.98 -0.64
CA GLY A 15 4.63 1.93 -0.30
C GLY A 15 4.41 2.01 1.20
N PHE A 16 5.16 1.27 1.99
CA PHE A 16 5.10 1.25 3.45
C PHE A 16 5.40 2.62 4.06
N ILE A 17 6.48 3.27 3.60
CA ILE A 17 6.81 4.62 4.04
C ILE A 17 5.67 5.58 3.69
N MET A 18 5.13 5.52 2.47
CA MET A 18 4.01 6.37 2.07
C MET A 18 2.75 6.13 2.91
N GLY A 19 2.37 4.86 3.10
CA GLY A 19 1.24 4.44 3.92
C GLY A 19 1.35 4.91 5.37
N SER A 20 2.55 4.85 5.94
CA SER A 20 2.82 5.33 7.31
C SER A 20 2.52 6.82 7.52
N ARG A 21 2.49 7.60 6.44
CA ARG A 21 2.24 9.05 6.48
C ARG A 21 0.80 9.44 6.18
N ILE A 22 -0.03 8.52 5.72
CA ILE A 22 -1.45 8.77 5.51
C ILE A 22 -2.11 8.86 6.90
N LYS A 23 -2.62 10.04 7.28
CA LYS A 23 -3.31 10.29 8.56
C LYS A 23 -4.80 10.55 8.34
N LEU A 24 -5.62 10.40 9.37
CA LEU A 24 -7.00 10.89 9.28
C LEU A 24 -6.97 12.42 9.28
N ASN A 25 -7.71 13.04 8.37
CA ASN A 25 -7.95 14.47 8.43
C ASN A 25 -9.36 14.67 9.02
N PRO A 26 -9.51 15.35 10.17
CA PRO A 26 -10.83 15.60 10.77
C PRO A 26 -11.75 16.45 9.88
N GLU A 27 -11.19 17.24 8.95
CA GLU A 27 -11.95 18.00 7.95
C GLU A 27 -12.36 17.15 6.74
N SER A 28 -11.83 15.93 6.62
CA SER A 28 -12.16 15.01 5.53
C SER A 28 -13.21 14.01 5.98
N GLU A 29 -14.29 13.90 5.20
CA GLU A 29 -15.30 12.85 5.39
C GLU A 29 -14.78 11.45 5.01
N LEU A 30 -13.55 11.34 4.50
CA LEU A 30 -12.95 10.09 4.07
C LEU A 30 -12.59 9.21 5.28
N LYS A 31 -13.46 8.23 5.54
CA LYS A 31 -13.22 7.17 6.51
C LYS A 31 -12.37 6.09 5.85
N TYR A 32 -11.16 5.82 6.36
CA TYR A 32 -10.33 4.69 5.91
C TYR A 32 -10.87 3.37 6.45
N ASP A 33 -12.10 3.03 6.05
CA ASP A 33 -12.79 1.79 6.36
C ASP A 33 -12.42 0.69 5.34
N ALA A 34 -12.96 -0.51 5.54
CA ALA A 34 -12.73 -1.64 4.64
C ALA A 34 -13.12 -1.34 3.18
N SER A 35 -14.15 -0.50 2.97
CA SER A 35 -14.65 -0.10 1.66
C SER A 35 -13.60 0.69 0.87
N VAL A 36 -12.92 1.64 1.53
CA VAL A 36 -11.84 2.42 0.90
C VAL A 36 -10.66 1.52 0.51
N TYR A 37 -10.26 0.58 1.38
CA TYR A 37 -9.19 -0.36 1.05
C TYR A 37 -9.57 -1.29 -0.11
N LEU A 38 -10.82 -1.73 -0.18
CA LEU A 38 -11.31 -2.56 -1.29
C LEU A 38 -11.24 -1.80 -2.62
N ILE A 39 -11.73 -0.55 -2.65
CA ILE A 39 -11.65 0.30 -3.86
C ILE A 39 -10.19 0.54 -4.23
N PHE A 40 -9.34 0.86 -3.26
CA PHE A 40 -7.91 1.05 -3.47
C PHE A 40 -7.26 -0.19 -4.09
N LEU A 41 -7.56 -1.39 -3.58
CA LEU A 41 -7.04 -2.64 -4.13
C LEU A 41 -7.50 -2.85 -5.58
N ILE A 42 -8.79 -2.66 -5.89
CA ILE A 42 -9.32 -2.80 -7.25
C ILE A 42 -8.57 -1.87 -8.22
N VAL A 43 -8.43 -0.59 -7.85
CA VAL A 43 -7.71 0.40 -8.66
C VAL A 43 -6.23 0.00 -8.80
N ALA A 44 -5.59 -0.44 -7.72
CA ALA A 44 -4.19 -0.88 -7.76
C ALA A 44 -3.99 -2.08 -8.70
N PHE A 45 -4.90 -3.04 -8.71
CA PHE A 45 -4.84 -4.19 -9.63
C PHE A 45 -5.02 -3.78 -11.09
N ILE A 46 -5.94 -2.86 -11.38
CA ILE A 46 -6.13 -2.31 -12.73
C ILE A 46 -4.86 -1.60 -13.19
N VAL A 47 -4.28 -0.74 -12.35
CA VAL A 47 -3.02 -0.04 -12.68
C VAL A 47 -1.88 -1.02 -12.87
N ALA A 48 -1.74 -2.03 -11.99
CA ALA A 48 -0.70 -3.04 -12.10
C ALA A 48 -0.79 -3.83 -13.43
N TYR A 49 -2.00 -4.11 -13.89
CA TYR A 49 -2.24 -4.80 -15.17
C TYR A 49 -1.90 -3.91 -16.36
N LEU A 50 -2.32 -2.64 -16.33
CA LEU A 50 -2.04 -1.68 -17.40
C LEU A 50 -0.55 -1.32 -17.50
N LEU A 51 0.17 -1.32 -16.37
CA LEU A 51 1.61 -1.12 -16.33
C LEU A 51 2.36 -2.31 -16.95
N GLY A 52 1.79 -3.51 -16.84
CA GLY A 52 2.39 -4.76 -17.27
C GLY A 52 3.58 -5.18 -16.39
N PRO A 53 4.07 -6.41 -16.56
CA PRO A 53 5.21 -6.88 -15.80
C PRO A 53 6.50 -6.16 -16.21
N PHE A 54 7.45 -6.10 -15.29
CA PHE A 54 8.78 -5.60 -15.57
C PHE A 54 9.38 -6.41 -16.75
N PRO A 55 10.07 -5.77 -17.73
CA PRO A 55 10.36 -6.33 -19.05
C PRO A 55 11.09 -7.68 -19.07
N TYR A 56 11.69 -8.10 -17.96
CA TYR A 56 12.44 -9.34 -17.84
C TYR A 56 11.67 -10.50 -17.18
N TYR A 57 10.44 -10.28 -16.68
CA TYR A 57 9.64 -11.28 -15.95
C TYR A 57 8.33 -11.54 -16.70
N GLN A 58 8.27 -12.59 -17.50
CA GLN A 58 7.08 -12.93 -18.30
C GLN A 58 6.11 -13.87 -17.55
N ASP A 59 6.38 -14.18 -16.28
CA ASP A 59 5.66 -15.21 -15.53
C ASP A 59 4.27 -14.75 -15.06
N PHE A 60 4.06 -13.44 -14.93
CA PHE A 60 2.82 -12.88 -14.37
C PHE A 60 2.44 -11.55 -15.05
N PRO A 61 1.16 -11.30 -15.40
CA PRO A 61 0.77 -10.12 -16.19
C PRO A 61 0.70 -8.81 -15.39
N LEU A 62 1.00 -8.83 -14.09
CA LEU A 62 0.94 -7.66 -13.23
C LEU A 62 2.34 -7.14 -12.91
N ALA A 63 2.46 -5.82 -12.78
CA ALA A 63 3.63 -5.17 -12.18
C ALA A 63 3.79 -5.57 -10.71
N ASP A 64 4.55 -6.64 -10.45
CA ASP A 64 4.80 -7.21 -9.12
C ASP A 64 5.35 -6.19 -8.09
N GLY A 65 6.28 -5.33 -8.50
CA GLY A 65 6.79 -4.23 -7.68
C GLY A 65 5.71 -3.21 -7.30
N PHE A 66 4.78 -2.91 -8.23
CA PHE A 66 3.67 -2.01 -7.95
C PHE A 66 2.64 -2.66 -7.02
N VAL A 67 2.33 -3.94 -7.21
CA VAL A 67 1.47 -4.71 -6.31
C VAL A 67 2.06 -4.72 -4.90
N ALA A 68 3.37 -4.96 -4.78
CA ALA A 68 4.06 -4.92 -3.50
C ALA A 68 4.00 -3.52 -2.85
N ALA A 69 4.09 -2.45 -3.63
CA ALA A 69 3.91 -1.09 -3.14
C ALA A 69 2.49 -0.83 -2.62
N ALA A 70 1.46 -1.30 -3.33
CA ALA A 70 0.07 -1.18 -2.87
C ALA A 70 -0.15 -1.90 -1.54
N VAL A 71 0.41 -3.12 -1.39
CA VAL A 71 0.40 -3.84 -0.10
C VAL A 71 1.16 -3.06 0.97
N GLY A 72 2.33 -2.52 0.64
CA GLY A 72 3.11 -1.66 1.53
C GLY A 72 2.30 -0.48 2.06
N ILE A 73 1.56 0.23 1.20
CA ILE A 73 0.71 1.37 1.59
C ILE A 73 -0.31 0.95 2.65
N ILE A 74 -1.01 -0.16 2.42
CA ILE A 74 -2.02 -0.67 3.37
C ILE A 74 -1.35 -1.02 4.69
N VAL A 75 -0.26 -1.79 4.67
CA VAL A 75 0.45 -2.21 5.87
C VAL A 75 1.02 -1.01 6.65
N GLY A 76 1.61 -0.03 5.96
CA GLY A 76 2.14 1.19 6.55
C GLY A 76 1.06 2.02 7.23
N LYS A 77 -0.09 2.19 6.57
CA LYS A 77 -1.25 2.89 7.14
C LYS A 77 -1.79 2.17 8.38
N LEU A 78 -1.98 0.85 8.29
CA LEU A 78 -2.53 0.06 9.39
C LEU A 78 -1.60 -0.03 10.60
N LEU A 79 -0.28 -0.05 10.41
CA LEU A 79 0.69 -0.16 11.50
C LEU A 79 1.07 1.19 12.11
N LEU A 80 1.31 2.22 11.28
CA LEU A 80 1.91 3.48 11.72
C LEU A 80 1.04 4.72 11.44
N GLY A 81 0.10 4.64 10.50
CA GLY A 81 -0.81 5.73 10.14
C GLY A 81 -2.15 5.72 10.89
N ARG A 82 -2.34 4.83 11.87
CA ARG A 82 -3.46 4.89 12.81
C ARG A 82 -3.19 6.03 13.80
N ASP A 83 -4.10 6.99 13.89
CA ASP A 83 -4.03 8.01 14.91
C ASP A 83 -3.97 7.34 16.28
N ARG A 84 -2.87 7.57 17.00
CA ARG A 84 -2.81 7.28 18.42
C ARG A 84 -3.80 8.25 19.04
N GLY A 85 -4.96 7.76 19.46
CA GLY A 85 -5.83 8.52 20.34
C GLY A 85 -5.00 9.07 21.52
N PRO A 86 -5.40 10.21 22.11
CA PRO A 86 -4.68 10.77 23.25
C PRO A 86 -4.49 9.66 24.28
N GLN A 87 -3.23 9.36 24.59
CA GLN A 87 -2.92 8.49 25.71
C GLN A 87 -3.52 9.17 26.93
N GLU A 88 -4.56 8.58 27.52
CA GLU A 88 -4.99 9.00 28.84
C GLU A 88 -3.76 8.86 29.73
N LEU A 89 -3.22 10.03 30.12
CA LEU A 89 -2.19 10.10 31.15
C LEU A 89 -2.92 9.65 32.42
N GLU A 90 -2.63 8.43 32.88
CA GLU A 90 -3.00 8.01 34.22
C GLU A 90 -2.30 8.96 35.20
N ASP A 91 -3.09 9.74 35.93
CA ASP A 91 -2.67 10.68 36.97
C ASP A 91 -1.98 9.99 38.17
#